data_AF-A0A556MKH6-F1
#
_entry.id   AF-A0A556MKH6-F1
#
_cell.length_a   1.000
_cell.length_b   1.000
_cell.length_c   1.000
_cell.angle_alpha   90.00
_cell.angle_beta   90.00
_cell.angle_gamma   90.00
#
_symmetry.space_group_name_H-M   'P 1'
#
loop_
_entity.id
_entity.type
_entity.pdbx_description
1 polymer ?
#
loop_
_entity_poly.entity_id
_entity_poly.type
_entity_poly.pdbx_seq_one_letter_code
_entity_poly.pdbx_strand_id
1 'polypeptide(L)'
;MDTSAESELKALAAFVLFAKQKGYDAYLMDDYVVIRDVTNKNNNFRLANSDGYYKVNTICVSPLDYEYTAKCTVYMLLAQYNQANAGSTHLHINFKVDL
;
A
#
# COMPACT_ATOMS: atom_id res chain seq x y z
N MET A 1 24.87 5.71 9.54
CA MET A 1 23.44 5.79 9.90
C MET A 1 22.70 5.10 8.78
N ASP A 2 21.85 4.12 9.12
CA ASP A 2 21.16 3.30 8.12
C ASP A 2 20.01 4.12 7.51
N THR A 3 20.26 4.74 6.36
CA THR A 3 19.32 5.62 5.69
C THR A 3 18.17 4.88 5.01
N SER A 4 18.24 3.54 4.91
CA SER A 4 17.19 2.76 4.25
C SER A 4 15.92 2.71 5.07
N ALA A 5 16.00 2.36 6.36
CA ALA A 5 14.84 2.24 7.24
C ALA A 5 14.08 3.57 7.39
N GLU A 6 14.80 4.69 7.51
CA GLU A 6 14.20 6.01 7.57
C GLU A 6 13.52 6.40 6.25
N SER A 7 14.11 6.03 5.11
CA SER A 7 13.53 6.24 3.78
C SER A 7 12.28 5.38 3.56
N GLU A 8 12.27 4.14 4.05
CA GLU A 8 11.14 3.23 3.97
C GLU A 8 9.95 3.74 4.78
N LEU A 9 10.18 4.18 6.02
CA LEU A 9 9.14 4.74 6.88
C LEU A 9 8.54 6.02 6.28
N LYS A 10 9.37 6.89 5.68
CA LYS A 10 8.91 8.08 4.96
C LYS A 10 8.00 7.73 3.78
N ALA A 11 8.34 6.68 3.02
CA ALA A 11 7.53 6.24 1.89
C ALA A 11 6.18 5.67 2.33
N LEU A 12 6.16 4.88 3.41
CA LEU A 12 4.93 4.38 4.04
C LEU A 12 4.06 5.54 4.59
N ALA A 13 4.66 6.53 5.25
CA ALA A 13 3.94 7.71 5.72
C ALA A 13 3.32 8.53 4.58
N ALA A 14 4.03 8.69 3.46
CA ALA A 14 3.50 9.35 2.26
C ALA A 14 2.31 8.59 1.67
N PHE A 15 2.35 7.25 1.70
CA PHE A 15 1.24 6.41 1.25
C PHE A 15 0.00 6.57 2.15
N VAL A 16 0.16 6.69 3.47
CA VAL A 16 -0.97 6.98 4.40
C VAL A 16 -1.69 8.27 4.00
N LEU A 17 -0.94 9.34 3.74
CA LEU A 17 -1.51 10.62 3.34
C LEU A 17 -2.29 10.50 2.02
N PHE A 18 -1.73 9.78 1.05
CA PHE A 18 -2.40 9.54 -0.23
C PHE A 18 -3.70 8.73 -0.07
N ALA A 19 -3.69 7.64 0.70
CA ALA A 19 -4.88 6.82 0.94
C ALA A 19 -6.00 7.65 1.59
N LYS A 20 -5.66 8.51 2.56
CA LYS A 20 -6.62 9.46 3.17
C LYS A 20 -7.18 10.46 2.16
N GLN A 21 -6.36 11.00 1.26
CA GLN A 21 -6.82 11.88 0.18
C GLN A 21 -7.79 11.20 -0.79
N LYS A 22 -7.72 9.87 -0.91
CA LYS A 22 -8.67 9.06 -1.70
C LYS A 22 -9.90 8.63 -0.91
N GLY A 23 -10.02 9.02 0.36
CA GLY A 23 -11.18 8.75 1.21
C GLY A 23 -11.10 7.46 2.01
N TYR A 24 -9.94 6.80 2.06
CA TYR A 24 -9.74 5.61 2.88
C TYR A 24 -9.29 5.98 4.30
N ASP A 25 -9.71 5.21 5.29
CA ASP A 25 -9.07 5.25 6.60
C ASP A 25 -7.75 4.47 6.54
N ALA A 26 -6.66 5.12 6.95
CA ALA A 26 -5.32 4.56 6.89
C ALA A 26 -4.46 5.09 8.04
N TYR A 27 -3.58 4.25 8.57
CA TYR A 27 -2.66 4.64 9.64
C TYR A 27 -1.35 3.86 9.55
N LEU A 28 -0.29 4.52 10.00
CA LEU A 28 1.05 3.96 10.09
C LEU A 28 1.21 3.24 11.42
N MET A 29 1.67 2.00 11.37
CA MET A 29 2.22 1.22 12.47
C MET A 29 3.75 1.18 12.30
N ASP A 30 4.48 0.61 13.26
CA ASP A 30 5.96 0.67 13.35
C ASP A 30 6.68 0.44 12.00
N ASP A 31 6.24 -0.55 11.22
CA ASP A 31 6.86 -0.96 9.95
C ASP A 31 5.87 -1.22 8.80
N TYR A 32 4.57 -0.96 8.99
CA TYR A 32 3.56 -1.14 7.96
C TYR A 32 2.42 -0.13 8.06
N VAL A 33 1.72 0.08 6.95
CA VAL A 33 0.48 0.84 6.88
C VAL A 33 -0.70 -0.10 6.94
N VAL A 34 -1.69 0.20 7.76
CA VAL A 34 -3.02 -0.41 7.67
C VAL A 34 -3.94 0.49 6.87
N ILE A 35 -4.73 -0.13 6.01
CA ILE A 35 -5.80 0.50 5.24
C ILE A 35 -7.08 -0.24 5.57
N ARG A 36 -8.10 0.50 6.00
CA ARG A 36 -9.38 -0.07 6.43
C ARG A 36 -10.47 0.12 5.41
N ASP A 37 -11.43 -0.80 5.46
CA ASP A 37 -12.68 -0.76 4.70
C ASP A 37 -12.46 -0.55 3.19
N VAL A 38 -11.41 -1.20 2.66
CA VAL A 38 -11.10 -1.21 1.24
C VAL A 38 -12.23 -1.97 0.54
N THR A 39 -12.94 -1.29 -0.35
CA THR A 39 -14.16 -1.76 -1.04
C THR A 39 -15.42 -1.90 -0.16
N ASN A 40 -15.36 -2.67 0.93
CA ASN A 40 -16.48 -2.91 1.84
C ASN A 40 -16.06 -2.78 3.31
N LYS A 41 -17.03 -2.65 4.22
CA LYS A 41 -16.76 -2.69 5.66
C LYS A 41 -16.03 -3.98 6.06
N ASN A 42 -15.04 -3.87 6.93
CA ASN A 42 -14.16 -4.92 7.45
C ASN A 42 -13.17 -5.51 6.45
N ASN A 43 -13.12 -5.04 5.20
CA ASN A 43 -12.10 -5.46 4.25
C ASN A 43 -10.82 -4.63 4.44
N ASN A 44 -9.86 -5.14 5.21
CA ASN A 44 -8.68 -4.42 5.66
C ASN A 44 -7.40 -5.06 5.10
N PHE A 45 -6.42 -4.22 4.76
CA PHE A 45 -5.12 -4.61 4.21
C PHE A 45 -4.00 -3.96 4.99
N ARG A 46 -2.81 -4.57 4.93
CA ARG A 46 -1.56 -3.92 5.30
C ARG A 46 -0.60 -3.84 4.13
N LEU A 47 0.20 -2.78 4.14
CA LEU A 47 1.27 -2.50 3.20
C LEU A 47 2.58 -2.34 3.98
N ALA A 48 3.58 -3.15 3.69
CA ALA A 48 4.92 -3.04 4.26
C ALA A 48 5.96 -2.85 3.16
N ASN A 49 7.10 -2.25 3.49
CA ASN A 49 8.27 -2.24 2.63
C ASN A 49 9.29 -3.24 3.17
N SER A 50 9.82 -4.12 2.32
CA SER A 50 10.80 -5.13 2.71
C SER A 50 11.59 -5.54 1.49
N ASP A 51 12.91 -5.56 1.64
CA ASP A 51 13.87 -5.99 0.61
C ASP A 51 13.78 -5.16 -0.69
N GLY A 52 13.31 -3.91 -0.61
CA GLY A 52 13.08 -3.04 -1.77
C GLY A 52 11.75 -3.29 -2.49
N TYR A 53 10.84 -4.07 -1.91
CA TYR A 53 9.52 -4.37 -2.47
C TYR A 53 8.41 -3.91 -1.53
N TYR A 54 7.29 -3.50 -2.11
CA TYR A 54 6.06 -3.30 -1.35
C TYR A 54 5.30 -4.62 -1.24
N LYS A 55 5.12 -5.10 -0.01
CA LYS A 55 4.35 -6.29 0.32
C LYS A 55 2.93 -5.87 0.71
N VAL A 56 1.93 -6.39 0.01
CA VAL A 56 0.51 -6.18 0.31
C VAL A 56 -0.02 -7.47 0.93
N ASN A 57 -0.53 -7.40 2.16
CA ASN A 57 -1.17 -8.54 2.82
C ASN A 57 -2.59 -8.19 3.24
N THR A 58 -3.47 -9.18 3.18
CA THR A 58 -4.79 -9.09 3.80
C THR A 58 -4.69 -9.16 5.31
N ILE A 59 -5.51 -8.36 6.00
CA ILE A 59 -5.74 -8.50 7.45
C ILE A 59 -7.07 -9.23 7.66
N CYS A 60 -8.12 -8.76 6.98
CA CYS A 60 -9.45 -9.35 7.05
C CYS A 60 -10.15 -9.00 5.73
N VAL A 61 -10.54 -9.99 4.94
CA VAL A 61 -11.29 -9.77 3.69
C VAL A 61 -12.23 -10.93 3.49
N SER A 62 -13.47 -10.66 3.06
CA SER A 62 -14.38 -11.75 2.70
C SER A 62 -13.80 -12.57 1.53
N PRO A 63 -13.94 -13.91 1.50
CA PRO A 63 -13.44 -14.71 0.39
C PRO A 63 -14.03 -14.32 -0.97
N LEU A 64 -15.26 -13.79 -0.97
CA LEU A 64 -15.95 -13.34 -2.18
C LEU A 64 -15.39 -12.01 -2.72
N ASP A 65 -14.85 -11.16 -1.85
CA ASP A 65 -14.29 -9.86 -2.24
C ASP A 65 -12.78 -9.89 -2.43
N TYR A 66 -12.09 -10.97 -2.00
CA TYR A 66 -10.62 -11.03 -1.92
C TYR A 66 -9.92 -10.50 -3.17
N GLU A 67 -10.24 -11.06 -4.33
CA GLU A 67 -9.59 -10.69 -5.59
C GLU A 67 -9.81 -9.22 -5.94
N TYR A 68 -11.05 -8.74 -5.76
CA TYR A 68 -11.41 -7.37 -6.07
C TYR A 68 -10.70 -6.39 -5.12
N THR A 69 -10.70 -6.68 -3.82
CA THR A 69 -10.09 -5.79 -2.84
C THR A 69 -8.55 -5.78 -2.93
N ALA A 70 -7.93 -6.92 -3.24
CA ALA A 70 -6.49 -6.98 -3.52
C ALA A 70 -6.13 -6.12 -4.74
N LYS A 71 -6.90 -6.20 -5.84
CA LYS A 71 -6.71 -5.35 -7.02
C LYS A 71 -6.85 -3.86 -6.69
N CYS A 72 -7.87 -3.46 -5.93
CA CYS A 72 -8.06 -2.07 -5.52
C CYS A 72 -6.85 -1.54 -4.73
N THR A 73 -6.28 -2.36 -3.83
CA THR A 73 -5.11 -1.98 -3.04
C THR A 73 -3.87 -1.81 -3.92
N VAL A 74 -3.64 -2.72 -4.87
CA VAL A 74 -2.54 -2.65 -5.83
C VAL A 74 -2.68 -1.42 -6.74
N TYR A 75 -3.88 -1.13 -7.25
CA TYR A 75 -4.14 0.06 -8.07
C TYR A 75 -3.94 1.36 -7.30
N MET A 76 -4.30 1.40 -6.02
CA MET A 76 -4.03 2.56 -5.17
C MET A 76 -2.52 2.78 -5.00
N LEU A 77 -1.74 1.71 -4.79
CA LEU A 77 -0.28 1.81 -4.73
C LEU A 77 0.30 2.31 -6.05
N LEU A 78 -0.14 1.75 -7.17
CA LEU A 78 0.24 2.20 -8.52
C LEU A 78 -0.06 3.69 -8.74
N ALA A 79 -1.23 4.16 -8.30
CA ALA A 79 -1.63 5.55 -8.45
C ALA A 79 -0.72 6.50 -7.63
N GLN A 80 -0.37 6.12 -6.40
CA GLN A 80 0.58 6.90 -5.59
C GLN A 80 1.96 6.94 -6.24
N TYR A 81 2.42 5.80 -6.75
CA TYR A 81 3.69 5.72 -7.46
C TYR A 81 3.73 6.59 -8.71
N ASN A 82 2.67 6.57 -9.52
CA ASN A 82 2.56 7.42 -10.70
C ASN A 82 2.54 8.90 -10.33
N GLN A 83 1.86 9.29 -9.24
CA GLN A 83 1.87 10.67 -8.76
C GLN A 83 3.28 11.10 -8.32
N ALA A 84 3.98 10.25 -7.57
CA ALA A 84 5.34 10.52 -7.10
C ALA A 84 6.38 10.57 -8.24
N ASN A 85 6.11 9.87 -9.34
CA ASN A 85 7.02 9.73 -10.48
C ASN A 85 6.42 10.30 -11.78
N ALA A 86 5.54 11.31 -11.70
CA ALA A 86 4.85 11.88 -12.86
C ALA A 86 5.78 12.45 -13.95
N GLY A 87 7.07 12.64 -13.64
CA GLY A 87 8.13 13.02 -14.59
C GLY A 87 8.95 11.87 -15.18
N SER A 88 8.70 10.61 -14.81
CA SER A 88 9.44 9.43 -15.27
C SER A 88 8.68 8.69 -16.38
N THR A 89 9.37 8.36 -17.48
CA THR A 89 8.75 7.72 -18.67
C THR A 89 8.57 6.21 -18.56
N HIS A 90 9.17 5.57 -17.56
CA HIS A 90 9.09 4.13 -17.34
C HIS A 90 8.88 3.82 -15.86
N LEU A 91 8.00 2.86 -15.59
CA LEU A 91 7.62 2.42 -14.26
C LEU A 91 7.95 0.94 -14.10
N HIS A 92 8.84 0.59 -13.18
CA HIS A 92 9.14 -0.80 -12.81
C HIS A 92 8.63 -1.02 -11.40
N ILE A 93 7.58 -1.85 -11.24
CA ILE A 93 7.05 -2.20 -9.93
C ILE A 93 7.06 -3.71 -9.81
N ASN A 94 7.68 -4.19 -8.75
CA ASN A 94 7.70 -5.58 -8.40
C ASN A 94 6.75 -5.84 -7.23
N PHE A 95 5.81 -6.76 -7.42
CA PHE A 95 4.88 -7.21 -6.39
C PHE A 95 5.22 -8.64 -5.99
N LYS A 96 5.20 -8.92 -4.68
CA LYS A 96 5.09 -10.29 -4.16
C LYS A 96 3.74 -10.42 -3.48
N VAL A 97 2.88 -11.27 -4.03
CA VAL A 97 1.60 -11.64 -3.42
C VAL A 97 1.83 -12.99 -2.74
N ASP A 98 1.97 -12.98 -1.41
CA ASP A 98 1.94 -14.21 -0.62
C ASP A 98 0.46 -14.56 -0.39
N LEU A 99 -0.03 -15.56 -1.13
CA LEU A 99 -1.36 -16.18 -1.00
C LEU A 99 -1.37 -17.25 0.10
#